data_AF-A0A9D5GPA2-F1
#
_entry.id   AF-A0A9D5GPA2-F1
#
_cell.length_a   1.000
_cell.length_b   1.000
_cell.length_c   1.000
_cell.angle_alpha   90.00
_cell.angle_beta   90.00
_cell.angle_gamma   90.00
#
_symmetry.space_group_name_H-M   'P 1'
#
loop_
_entity.id
_entity.type
_entity.pdbx_description
1 polymer ?
#
loop_
_entity_poly.entity_id
_entity_poly.type
_entity_poly.pdbx_seq_one_letter_code
_entity_poly.pdbx_strand_id
1 'polypeptide(L)'
;MKANQILSSSKVDQIVQRMAYQIYENNMEEEIALIGVDNGGRKLAERIDVTLTEISGEKSICYTILLDKENPLSKEISLDAAIFYC
;
A
#
# COMPACT_ATOMS: atom_id res chain seq x y z
N MET A 1 28.78 -12.05 -7.32
CA MET A 1 28.54 -10.71 -6.75
C MET A 1 27.61 -10.87 -5.56
N LYS A 2 27.96 -10.38 -4.36
CA LYS A 2 27.08 -10.46 -3.18
C LYS A 2 25.99 -9.38 -3.31
N ALA A 3 24.73 -9.78 -3.26
CA ALA A 3 23.62 -8.83 -3.17
C ALA A 3 23.67 -8.15 -1.80
N ASN A 4 23.73 -6.82 -1.77
CA ASN A 4 23.71 -6.04 -0.53
C ASN A 4 22.25 -5.95 -0.05
N GLN A 5 21.78 -6.99 0.64
CA GLN A 5 20.42 -7.08 1.13
C GLN A 5 20.22 -6.16 2.34
N ILE A 6 19.46 -5.07 2.16
CA ILE A 6 19.20 -4.07 3.20
C ILE A 6 18.00 -4.47 4.07
N LEU A 7 16.99 -5.14 3.48
CA LEU A 7 15.79 -5.63 4.15
C LEU A 7 15.64 -7.13 3.90
N SER A 8 15.56 -7.93 4.97
CA SER A 8 15.10 -9.31 4.91
C SER A 8 13.57 -9.34 4.83
N SER A 9 12.98 -10.46 4.39
CA SER A 9 11.52 -10.64 4.40
C SER A 9 10.93 -10.35 5.78
N SER A 10 11.52 -10.93 6.84
CA SER A 10 11.08 -10.70 8.22
C SER A 10 11.07 -9.21 8.62
N LYS A 11 12.03 -8.43 8.12
CA LYS A 11 12.10 -6.99 8.40
C LYS A 11 11.06 -6.21 7.60
N VAL A 12 10.78 -6.63 6.37
CA VAL A 12 9.68 -6.06 5.57
C VAL A 12 8.35 -6.31 6.29
N ASP A 13 8.11 -7.52 6.75
CA ASP A 13 6.84 -7.89 7.40
C ASP A 13 6.64 -7.10 8.71
N GLN A 14 7.70 -6.90 9.50
CA GLN A 14 7.67 -6.01 10.68
C GLN A 14 7.37 -4.54 10.34
N ILE A 15 7.92 -4.04 9.22
CA ILE A 15 7.66 -2.67 8.76
C ILE A 15 6.19 -2.54 8.34
N VAL A 16 5.66 -3.49 7.56
CA VAL A 16 4.26 -3.51 7.14
C VAL A 16 3.34 -3.55 8.37
N GLN A 17 3.62 -4.42 9.34
CA GLN A 17 2.85 -4.50 10.57
C GLN A 17 2.85 -3.17 11.34
N ARG A 18 4.02 -2.54 11.47
CA ARG A 18 4.12 -1.22 12.13
C ARG A 18 3.30 -0.17 11.38
N MET A 19 3.34 -0.15 10.05
CA MET A 19 2.54 0.78 9.25
C MET A 19 1.04 0.56 9.45
N ALA A 20 0.58 -0.70 9.45
CA ALA A 20 -0.84 -1.03 9.64
C ALA A 20 -1.37 -0.55 11.01
N TYR A 21 -0.64 -0.81 12.11
CA TYR A 21 -1.01 -0.28 13.43
C TYR A 21 -1.07 1.25 13.45
N GLN A 22 -0.05 1.91 12.89
CA GLN A 22 -0.02 3.37 12.84
C GLN A 22 -1.19 3.94 12.03
N ILE A 23 -1.55 3.31 10.91
CA ILE A 23 -2.72 3.73 10.12
C ILE A 23 -3.99 3.55 10.95
N TYR A 24 -4.20 2.39 11.58
CA TYR A 24 -5.40 2.14 12.39
C TYR A 24 -5.55 3.12 13.56
N GLU A 25 -4.51 3.28 14.38
CA GLU A 25 -4.55 4.14 15.57
C GLU A 25 -4.83 5.61 15.25
N ASN A 26 -4.35 6.10 14.10
CA ASN A 26 -4.54 7.49 13.70
C ASN A 26 -5.85 7.73 12.94
N ASN A 27 -6.59 6.69 12.55
CA ASN A 27 -7.78 6.81 11.70
C ASN A 27 -8.94 5.93 12.20
N MET A 28 -9.09 5.75 13.52
CA MET A 28 -10.04 4.80 14.11
C MET A 28 -11.52 5.05 13.77
N GLU A 29 -11.88 6.28 13.43
CA GLU A 29 -13.27 6.69 13.10
C GLU A 29 -13.42 7.08 11.62
N GLU A 30 -12.37 6.91 10.81
CA GLU A 30 -12.32 7.35 9.42
C GLU A 30 -12.26 6.16 8.46
N GLU A 31 -12.84 6.33 7.27
CA GLU A 31 -12.70 5.35 6.19
C GLU A 31 -11.31 5.42 5.57
N ILE A 32 -10.67 4.26 5.40
CA ILE A 32 -9.30 4.18 4.93
C ILE A 32 -9.29 3.81 3.44
N ALA A 33 -8.62 4.64 2.64
CA ALA A 33 -8.29 4.34 1.25
C ALA A 33 -6.78 4.20 1.07
N LEU A 34 -6.32 3.02 0.65
CA LEU A 34 -4.92 2.74 0.34
C LEU A 34 -4.69 2.87 -1.18
N ILE A 35 -3.81 3.78 -1.56
CA ILE A 35 -3.55 4.07 -2.98
C ILE A 35 -2.09 3.75 -3.29
N GLY A 36 -1.87 2.69 -4.07
CA GLY A 36 -0.54 2.25 -4.48
C GLY A 36 -0.14 2.79 -5.85
N VAL A 37 1.09 3.28 -6.01
CA VAL A 37 1.64 3.50 -7.36
C VAL A 37 1.90 2.14 -8.03
N ASP A 38 1.58 2.04 -9.31
CA ASP A 38 1.68 0.78 -10.07
C ASP A 38 3.02 0.03 -9.86
N ASN A 39 2.94 -1.31 -9.94
CA ASN A 39 3.96 -2.29 -9.57
C ASN A 39 4.20 -2.42 -8.05
N GLY A 40 5.19 -1.69 -7.51
CA GLY A 40 5.67 -1.89 -6.14
C GLY A 40 4.75 -1.32 -5.09
N GLY A 41 4.19 -0.13 -5.34
CA GLY A 41 3.26 0.53 -4.43
C GLY A 41 1.96 -0.24 -4.28
N ARG A 42 1.41 -0.76 -5.38
CA ARG A 42 0.23 -1.64 -5.36
C ARG A 42 0.41 -2.85 -4.44
N LYS A 43 1.51 -3.60 -4.62
CA LYS A 43 1.81 -4.78 -3.78
C LYS A 43 2.02 -4.43 -2.30
N LEU A 44 2.56 -3.24 -2.01
CA LEU A 44 2.73 -2.78 -0.64
C LEU A 44 1.39 -2.38 -0.01
N ALA A 45 0.53 -1.68 -0.76
CA ALA A 45 -0.82 -1.32 -0.32
C ALA A 45 -1.65 -2.58 -0.01
N GLU A 46 -1.64 -3.58 -0.90
CA GLU A 46 -2.29 -4.88 -0.67
C GLU A 46 -1.77 -5.58 0.61
N ARG A 47 -0.45 -5.55 0.85
CA ARG A 47 0.14 -6.14 2.07
C ARG A 47 -0.27 -5.39 3.34
N ILE A 48 -0.31 -4.06 3.29
CA ILE A 48 -0.74 -3.25 4.43
C ILE A 48 -2.22 -3.51 4.70
N ASP A 49 -3.06 -3.59 3.67
CA ASP A 49 -4.49 -3.88 3.82
C ASP A 49 -4.74 -5.20 4.55
N VAL A 50 -4.05 -6.28 4.15
CA VAL A 50 -4.19 -7.58 4.83
C VAL A 50 -3.91 -7.44 6.32
N THR A 51 -2.79 -6.83 6.70
CA THR A 51 -2.45 -6.65 8.11
C THR A 51 -3.36 -5.64 8.82
N LEU A 52 -3.82 -4.61 8.13
CA LEU A 52 -4.75 -3.63 8.67
C LEU A 52 -6.11 -4.29 8.96
N THR A 53 -6.64 -5.08 8.04
CA THR A 53 -7.88 -5.85 8.19
C THR A 53 -7.79 -6.83 9.36
N GLU A 54 -6.64 -7.46 9.58
CA GLU A 54 -6.41 -8.32 10.76
C GLU A 54 -6.50 -7.54 12.09
N ILE A 55 -6.19 -6.24 12.09
CA ILE A 55 -6.17 -5.36 13.27
C ILE A 55 -7.53 -4.66 13.47
N SER A 56 -8.10 -4.07 12.42
CA SER A 56 -9.32 -3.27 12.45
C SER A 56 -10.59 -4.10 12.34
N GLY A 57 -10.52 -5.29 11.71
CA GLY A 57 -11.68 -6.11 11.35
C GLY A 57 -12.41 -5.66 10.09
N GLU A 58 -11.95 -4.59 9.43
CA GLU A 58 -12.58 -4.01 8.25
C GLU A 58 -11.56 -3.83 7.11
N LYS A 59 -12.03 -4.09 5.89
CA LYS A 59 -11.24 -3.98 4.65
C LYS A 59 -11.17 -2.53 4.19
N SER A 60 -10.00 -2.10 3.72
CA SER A 60 -9.83 -0.76 3.15
C SER A 60 -10.19 -0.74 1.66
N ILE A 61 -10.46 0.46 1.14
CA ILE A 61 -10.61 0.65 -0.29
C ILE A 61 -9.22 0.74 -0.91
N CYS A 62 -8.97 -0.04 -1.96
CA CYS A 62 -7.68 -0.04 -2.66
C CYS A 62 -7.79 0.54 -4.07
N TYR A 63 -6.91 1.49 -4.39
CA TYR A 63 -6.72 1.96 -5.76
C TYR A 63 -5.27 1.86 -6.21
N THR A 64 -5.06 1.84 -7.52
CA THR A 64 -3.73 1.93 -8.13
C THR A 64 -3.61 3.20 -8.97
N ILE A 65 -2.54 3.96 -8.75
CA ILE A 65 -2.16 5.06 -9.63
C ILE A 65 -1.31 4.51 -10.77
N LEU A 66 -1.80 4.71 -11.99
CA LEU A 66 -1.08 4.47 -13.23
C LEU A 66 -0.42 5.79 -13.66
N LEU A 67 0.91 5.81 -13.70
CA LEU A 67 1.68 6.97 -14.12
C LEU A 67 2.96 6.57 -14.89
N ASP A 68 3.42 7.46 -15.77
CA ASP A 68 4.72 7.35 -16.41
C ASP A 68 5.82 7.71 -15.41
N LYS A 69 6.54 6.71 -14.91
CA LYS A 69 7.54 6.90 -13.84
C LYS A 69 8.75 7.73 -14.27
N GLU A 70 9.05 7.77 -15.57
CA GLU A 70 10.17 8.55 -16.11
C GLU A 70 9.77 10.03 -16.25
N ASN A 71 8.52 10.30 -16.59
CA ASN A 71 8.00 11.65 -16.78
C ASN A 71 6.60 11.81 -16.13
N PRO A 72 6.52 11.84 -14.79
CA PRO A 72 5.26 11.68 -14.04
C PRO A 72 4.22 12.79 -14.27
N LEU A 73 4.64 13.97 -14.73
CA LEU A 73 3.75 15.11 -14.98
C LEU A 73 3.53 15.39 -16.48
N SER A 74 4.20 14.67 -17.37
CA SER A 74 4.08 14.91 -18.82
C SER A 74 2.94 14.14 -19.47
N LYS A 75 2.40 13.14 -18.75
CA LYS A 75 1.26 12.34 -19.16
C LYS A 75 0.18 12.38 -18.09
N GLU A 76 -1.02 12.03 -18.50
CA GLU A 76 -2.18 11.94 -17.62
C GLU A 76 -1.93 10.88 -16.54
N ILE A 77 -2.14 11.28 -15.28
CA ILE A 77 -2.16 10.38 -14.14
C ILE A 77 -3.57 9.80 -14.08
N SER A 78 -3.67 8.48 -14.11
CA SER A 78 -4.97 7.80 -14.03
C SER A 78 -5.04 6.89 -12.82
N LEU A 79 -6.26 6.73 -12.31
CA LEU A 79 -6.58 5.72 -11.29
C LEU A 79 -7.17 4.51 -12.01
N ASP A 80 -6.76 3.33 -11.56
CA ASP A 80 -7.50 2.10 -11.80
C ASP A 80 -8.98 2.33 -11.43
N ALA A 81 -9.87 2.15 -12.41
CA ALA A 81 -11.29 2.50 -12.31
C ALA A 81 -12.13 1.51 -11.49
N ALA A 82 -11.54 0.42 -10.99
CA ALA A 82 -12.27 -0.52 -10.16
C ALA A 82 -12.03 -0.21 -8.68
N ILE A 83 -13.10 0.17 -8.00
CA ILE A 83 -13.17 0.14 -6.54
C ILE A 83 -13.06 -1.32 -6.13
N PHE A 84 -11.87 -1.76 -5.74
CA PHE A 84 -11.69 -3.05 -5.11
C PHE A 84 -11.66 -2.86 -3.59
N TYR A 85 -12.46 -3.67 -2.89
CA TYR A 85 -12.14 -3.99 -1.52
C TYR A 85 -10.99 -4.99 -1.57
N CYS A 86 -9.81 -4.58 -1.09
CA CYS A 86 -8.80 -5.53 -0.69
C CYS A 86 -9.39 -6.42 0.43
#